data_AF-A0A7X3BVM3-F1
#
_entry.id   AF-A0A7X3BVM3-F1
#
_cell.length_a   1.000
_cell.length_b   1.000
_cell.length_c   1.000
_cell.angle_alpha   90.00
_cell.angle_beta   90.00
_cell.angle_gamma   90.00
#
_symmetry.space_group_name_H-M   'P 1'
#
loop_
_entity.id
_entity.type
_entity.pdbx_description
1 polymer ?
#
loop_
_entity_poly.entity_id
_entity_poly.type
_entity_poly.pdbx_seq_one_letter_code
_entity_poly.pdbx_strand_id
1 'polypeptide(L)'
;MKKQFTTLFFALLLTFSLSAVCFAEEKQAEAPVDPNATNLTAVYPVLEDAVPAVPVKPESLKDAKAVTEYIAAVDNYLKAVQKYIDGTTNDLNKIIEQRNKAIASANKVVEDYNAFFEANKQK
;
A
#
# COMPACT_ATOMS: atom_id res chain seq x y z
N MET A 1 41.81 -56.24 13.59
CA MET A 1 41.26 -54.85 13.56
C MET A 1 40.22 -54.68 12.43
N LYS A 2 39.12 -55.45 12.41
CA LYS A 2 38.11 -55.38 11.32
C LYS A 2 36.67 -55.15 11.78
N LYS A 3 36.38 -55.17 13.10
CA LYS A 3 35.01 -55.02 13.63
C LYS A 3 34.70 -53.67 14.27
N GLN A 4 35.69 -52.79 14.43
CA GLN A 4 35.48 -51.43 14.95
C GLN A 4 35.32 -50.37 13.85
N PHE A 5 35.73 -50.67 12.61
CA PHE A 5 35.53 -49.77 11.47
C PHE A 5 34.10 -49.79 10.92
N THR A 6 33.39 -50.91 11.06
CA THR A 6 32.04 -51.05 10.50
C THR A 6 30.99 -50.28 11.30
N THR A 7 31.17 -50.18 12.62
CA THR A 7 30.23 -49.47 13.51
C THR A 7 30.39 -47.95 13.41
N LEU A 8 31.61 -47.45 13.18
CA LEU A 8 31.86 -46.01 12.99
C LEU A 8 31.27 -45.49 11.67
N PHE A 9 31.29 -46.31 10.62
CA PHE A 9 30.74 -45.93 9.31
C PHE A 9 29.21 -45.85 9.31
N PHE A 10 28.54 -46.72 10.09
CA PHE A 10 27.08 -46.67 10.26
C PHE A 10 26.62 -45.49 11.11
N ALA A 11 27.39 -45.08 12.12
CA ALA A 11 27.09 -43.88 12.90
C ALA A 11 27.26 -42.58 12.08
N LEU A 12 28.24 -42.54 11.16
CA LEU A 12 28.44 -41.40 10.27
C LEU A 12 27.34 -41.27 9.19
N LEU A 13 26.79 -42.40 8.73
CA LEU A 13 25.66 -42.44 7.80
C LEU A 13 24.32 -42.05 8.45
N LEU A 14 24.16 -42.29 9.74
CA LEU A 14 22.95 -41.89 10.47
C LEU A 14 22.88 -40.38 10.75
N THR A 15 24.02 -39.70 10.84
CA THR A 15 24.07 -38.23 10.97
C THR A 15 23.93 -37.50 9.63
N PHE A 16 24.23 -38.18 8.52
CA PHE A 16 24.06 -37.61 7.17
C PHE A 16 22.63 -37.77 6.63
N SER A 17 21.77 -38.55 7.29
CA SER A 17 20.36 -38.70 6.91
C SER A 17 19.44 -37.64 7.53
N LEU A 18 19.97 -36.75 8.36
CA LEU A 18 19.21 -35.61 8.93
C LEU A 18 19.40 -34.29 8.17
N SER A 19 20.26 -34.24 7.14
CA SER A 19 20.46 -33.07 6.28
C SER A 19 19.54 -33.04 5.05
N ALA A 20 18.66 -34.04 4.90
CA ALA A 20 17.56 -34.03 3.94
C ALA A 20 16.23 -33.71 4.63
N VAL A 21 16.22 -32.70 5.52
CA VAL A 21 15.00 -31.90 5.63
C VAL A 21 14.95 -31.12 4.32
N CYS A 22 14.42 -31.76 3.29
CA CYS A 22 13.77 -31.06 2.21
C CYS A 22 12.82 -30.10 2.93
N PHE A 23 13.13 -28.81 2.88
CA PHE A 23 12.10 -27.80 2.86
C PHE A 23 11.22 -28.18 1.68
N ALA A 24 10.25 -29.06 1.92
CA ALA A 24 9.02 -29.03 1.19
C ALA A 24 8.51 -27.62 1.46
N GLU A 25 8.87 -26.72 0.55
CA GLU A 25 8.19 -25.46 0.36
C GLU A 25 6.76 -25.90 0.10
N GLU A 26 5.99 -26.03 1.18
CA GLU A 26 4.56 -26.16 1.14
C GLU A 26 4.16 -24.95 0.31
N LYS A 27 3.78 -25.21 -0.94
CA LYS A 27 3.41 -24.20 -1.92
C LYS A 27 2.24 -23.48 -1.30
N GLN A 28 2.52 -22.46 -0.50
CA GLN A 28 1.54 -21.69 0.21
C GLN A 28 0.70 -21.13 -0.91
N ALA A 29 -0.54 -21.60 -1.02
CA ALA A 29 -1.44 -21.17 -2.07
C ALA A 29 -1.42 -19.64 -2.04
N GLU A 30 -0.83 -19.02 -3.08
CA GLU A 30 -0.76 -17.57 -3.17
C GLU A 30 -2.19 -17.07 -3.05
N ALA A 31 -2.49 -16.34 -1.98
CA ALA A 31 -3.82 -15.78 -1.80
C ALA A 31 -4.10 -14.93 -3.05
N PRO A 32 -5.26 -15.12 -3.71
CA PRO A 32 -5.57 -14.37 -4.90
C PRO A 32 -5.48 -12.87 -4.60
N VAL A 33 -4.68 -12.15 -5.39
CA VAL A 33 -4.53 -10.71 -5.27
C VAL A 33 -5.87 -10.07 -5.63
N ASP A 34 -6.49 -9.39 -4.68
CA ASP A 34 -7.72 -8.62 -4.93
C ASP A 34 -7.36 -7.33 -5.70
N PRO A 35 -7.79 -7.17 -6.97
CA PRO A 35 -7.52 -5.97 -7.74
C PRO A 35 -8.23 -4.73 -7.18
N ASN A 36 -9.21 -4.90 -6.29
CA ASN A 36 -9.97 -3.83 -5.66
C ASN A 36 -9.56 -3.56 -4.20
N ALA A 37 -8.47 -4.16 -3.73
CA ALA A 37 -7.99 -3.94 -2.37
C ALA A 37 -7.74 -2.44 -2.12
N THR A 38 -8.28 -1.92 -1.02
CA THR A 38 -8.10 -0.53 -0.60
C THR A 38 -7.67 -0.46 0.86
N ASN A 39 -6.76 0.47 1.17
CA ASN A 39 -6.37 0.80 2.54
C ASN A 39 -7.28 1.87 3.17
N LEU A 40 -8.28 2.38 2.43
CA LEU A 40 -9.28 3.30 2.97
C LEU A 40 -10.28 2.50 3.83
N THR A 41 -10.47 2.94 5.08
CA THR A 41 -11.43 2.33 6.02
C THR A 41 -12.85 2.90 5.88
N ALA A 42 -13.01 3.97 5.12
CA ALA A 42 -14.27 4.61 4.79
C ALA A 42 -14.27 5.06 3.34
N VAL A 43 -15.47 5.26 2.77
CA VAL A 43 -15.62 5.82 1.43
C VAL A 43 -15.07 7.24 1.42
N TYR A 44 -14.32 7.58 0.37
CA TYR A 44 -13.80 8.92 0.21
C TYR A 44 -14.95 9.90 -0.06
N PRO A 45 -14.95 11.11 0.55
CA PRO A 45 -16.05 12.07 0.36
C PRO A 45 -16.30 12.34 -1.12
N VAL A 46 -17.54 12.15 -1.58
CA VAL A 46 -17.92 12.52 -2.94
C VAL A 46 -18.10 14.04 -3.01
N LEU A 47 -17.78 14.63 -4.17
CA LEU A 47 -17.80 16.08 -4.34
C LEU A 47 -19.20 16.64 -4.04
N GLU A 48 -20.23 16.00 -4.60
CA GLU A 48 -21.62 16.44 -4.56
C GLU A 48 -22.17 16.54 -3.13
N ASP A 49 -21.68 15.70 -2.21
CA ASP A 49 -22.06 15.72 -0.80
C ASP A 49 -21.18 16.68 0.03
N ALA A 50 -20.00 17.02 -0.49
CA ALA A 50 -18.99 17.82 0.22
C ALA A 50 -19.06 19.33 -0.07
N VAL A 51 -19.76 19.73 -1.14
CA VAL A 51 -19.89 21.14 -1.55
C VAL A 51 -21.37 21.55 -1.63
N PRO A 52 -21.69 22.85 -1.47
CA PRO A 52 -23.06 23.32 -1.68
C PRO A 52 -23.51 23.04 -3.11
N ALA A 53 -24.83 23.03 -3.35
CA ALA A 53 -25.39 22.86 -4.68
C ALA A 53 -24.84 23.89 -5.67
N VAL A 54 -24.73 23.50 -6.94
CA VAL A 54 -24.29 24.38 -8.02
C VAL A 54 -25.22 25.60 -8.09
N PRO A 55 -24.69 26.83 -8.04
CA PRO A 55 -25.50 28.05 -8.11
C PRO A 55 -26.32 28.15 -9.39
N VAL A 56 -27.60 28.51 -9.25
CA VAL A 56 -28.50 28.71 -10.39
C VAL A 56 -28.47 30.17 -10.81
N LYS A 57 -28.19 30.41 -12.09
CA LYS A 57 -28.15 31.77 -12.64
C LYS A 57 -29.53 32.44 -12.58
N PRO A 58 -29.61 33.76 -12.36
CA PRO A 58 -30.86 34.49 -12.45
C PRO A 58 -31.35 34.54 -13.90
N GLU A 59 -32.66 34.72 -14.08
CA GLU A 59 -33.28 34.83 -15.42
C GLU A 59 -32.88 36.12 -16.15
N SER A 60 -32.55 37.17 -15.40
CA SER A 60 -32.21 38.48 -15.95
C SER A 60 -31.17 39.21 -15.12
N LEU A 61 -30.33 40.00 -15.78
CA LEU A 61 -29.41 40.94 -15.13
C LEU A 61 -30.09 42.19 -14.58
N LYS A 62 -31.38 42.40 -14.90
CA LYS A 62 -32.15 43.56 -14.42
C LYS A 62 -32.57 43.42 -12.96
N ASP A 63 -32.62 42.20 -12.44
CA ASP A 63 -32.86 41.95 -11.02
C ASP A 63 -31.53 42.01 -10.26
N ALA A 64 -31.21 43.20 -9.77
CA ALA A 64 -29.96 43.43 -9.04
C ALA A 64 -29.83 42.54 -7.79
N LYS A 65 -30.94 42.24 -7.10
CA LYS A 65 -30.93 41.41 -5.91
C LYS A 65 -30.58 39.96 -6.28
N ALA A 66 -31.26 39.40 -7.27
CA ALA A 66 -30.99 38.04 -7.73
C ALA A 66 -29.56 37.90 -8.29
N VAL A 67 -29.04 38.93 -8.98
CA VAL A 67 -27.64 38.95 -9.44
C VAL A 67 -26.67 38.96 -8.26
N THR A 68 -26.89 39.78 -7.23
CA THR A 68 -26.03 39.80 -6.03
C THR A 68 -26.05 38.46 -5.29
N GLU A 69 -27.22 37.84 -5.13
CA GLU A 69 -27.35 36.52 -4.50
C GLU A 69 -26.62 35.44 -5.31
N TYR A 70 -26.74 35.45 -6.63
CA TYR A 70 -26.02 34.53 -7.50
C TYR A 70 -24.51 34.69 -7.40
N ILE A 71 -23.99 35.93 -7.39
CA ILE A 71 -22.54 36.19 -7.23
C ILE A 71 -22.03 35.62 -5.89
N ALA A 72 -22.77 35.85 -4.80
CA ALA A 72 -22.40 35.31 -3.50
C ALA A 72 -22.44 33.77 -3.47
N ALA A 73 -23.44 33.17 -4.11
CA ALA A 73 -23.54 31.72 -4.22
C ALA A 73 -22.37 31.13 -5.05
N VAL A 74 -22.00 31.77 -6.16
CA VAL A 74 -20.83 31.41 -6.98
C VAL A 74 -19.54 31.47 -6.18
N ASP A 75 -19.29 32.57 -5.47
CA ASP A 75 -18.09 32.71 -4.63
C ASP A 75 -18.02 31.62 -3.56
N ASN A 76 -19.13 31.35 -2.86
CA ASN A 76 -19.19 30.31 -1.85
C ASN A 76 -18.94 28.90 -2.44
N TYR A 77 -19.56 28.60 -3.58
CA TYR A 77 -19.35 27.33 -4.27
C TYR A 77 -17.89 27.14 -4.68
N LEU A 78 -17.27 28.15 -5.31
CA LEU A 78 -15.88 28.08 -5.74
C LEU A 78 -14.91 27.89 -4.55
N LYS A 79 -15.16 28.56 -3.43
CA LYS A 79 -14.38 28.37 -2.19
C LYS A 79 -14.51 26.95 -1.64
N ALA A 80 -15.73 26.39 -1.62
CA ALA A 80 -15.96 25.02 -1.15
C ALA A 80 -15.30 23.99 -2.06
N VAL A 81 -15.39 24.16 -3.37
CA VAL A 81 -14.70 23.31 -4.35
C VAL A 81 -13.18 23.39 -4.19
N GLN A 82 -12.62 24.59 -4.02
CA GLN A 82 -11.17 24.74 -3.80
C GLN A 82 -10.73 24.00 -2.53
N LYS A 83 -11.49 24.12 -1.44
CA LYS A 83 -11.21 23.39 -0.21
C LYS A 83 -11.23 21.87 -0.42
N TYR A 84 -12.18 21.35 -1.20
CA TYR A 84 -12.26 19.93 -1.54
C TYR A 84 -11.03 19.46 -2.35
N ILE A 85 -10.61 20.27 -3.33
CA ILE A 85 -9.40 20.02 -4.15
C ILE A 85 -8.15 19.98 -3.27
N ASP A 86 -7.99 20.98 -2.39
CA ASP A 86 -6.82 21.09 -1.51
C ASP A 86 -6.78 19.92 -0.51
N GLY A 87 -7.93 19.59 0.09
CA GLY A 87 -8.06 18.43 0.98
C GLY A 87 -7.66 17.14 0.29
N THR A 88 -8.18 16.90 -0.92
CA THR A 88 -7.86 15.72 -1.72
C THR A 88 -6.39 15.63 -2.08
N THR A 89 -5.80 16.75 -2.48
CA THR A 89 -4.37 16.80 -2.79
C THR A 89 -3.52 16.46 -1.57
N ASN A 90 -3.87 17.01 -0.41
CA ASN A 90 -3.15 16.75 0.84
C ASN A 90 -3.24 15.28 1.26
N ASP A 91 -4.40 14.66 1.12
CA ASP A 91 -4.58 13.25 1.49
C ASP A 91 -3.88 12.31 0.52
N LEU A 92 -3.92 12.60 -0.80
CA LEU A 92 -3.12 11.87 -1.79
C LEU A 92 -1.62 11.95 -1.49
N ASN A 93 -1.11 13.12 -1.09
CA ASN A 93 0.30 13.28 -0.73
C ASN A 93 0.68 12.37 0.46
N LYS A 94 -0.16 12.26 1.48
CA LYS A 94 0.06 11.33 2.61
C LYS A 94 0.05 9.87 2.15
N ILE A 95 -0.89 9.50 1.27
CA ILE A 95 -0.97 8.14 0.71
C ILE A 95 0.32 7.82 -0.07
N ILE A 96 0.80 8.73 -0.90
CA ILE A 96 2.05 8.59 -1.66
C ILE A 96 3.25 8.45 -0.70
N GLU A 97 3.30 9.25 0.37
CA GLU A 97 4.36 9.15 1.37
C GLU A 97 4.41 7.75 2.01
N GLN A 98 3.26 7.22 2.43
CA GLN A 98 3.18 5.88 3.04
C GLN A 98 3.50 4.77 2.03
N ARG A 99 3.05 4.89 0.78
CA ARG A 99 3.43 3.99 -0.31
C ARG A 99 4.94 3.94 -0.49
N ASN A 100 5.60 5.11 -0.51
CA ASN A 100 7.04 5.18 -0.67
C ASN A 100 7.79 4.57 0.53
N LYS A 101 7.29 4.76 1.76
CA LYS A 101 7.83 4.08 2.95
C LYS A 101 7.72 2.56 2.86
N ALA A 102 6.58 2.04 2.37
CA ALA A 102 6.40 0.60 2.18
C ALA A 102 7.40 0.03 1.15
N ILE A 103 7.60 0.71 0.02
CA ILE A 103 8.60 0.33 -0.99
C ILE A 103 10.01 0.32 -0.38
N ALA A 104 10.38 1.38 0.34
CA ALA A 104 11.70 1.48 0.98
C ALA A 104 11.92 0.36 2.00
N SER A 105 10.90 0.05 2.80
CA SER A 105 10.93 -1.06 3.77
C SER A 105 11.12 -2.41 3.07
N ALA A 106 10.37 -2.67 2.00
CA ALA A 106 10.50 -3.93 1.24
C ALA A 106 11.89 -4.06 0.62
N ASN A 107 12.41 -3.00 0.00
CA ASN A 107 13.76 -2.98 -0.56
C ASN A 107 14.83 -3.26 0.51
N LYS A 108 14.68 -2.67 1.70
CA LYS A 108 15.61 -2.91 2.81
C LYS A 108 15.62 -4.38 3.24
N VAL A 109 14.46 -5.03 3.33
CA VAL A 109 14.38 -6.46 3.68
C VAL A 109 15.11 -7.32 2.63
N VAL A 110 14.92 -7.01 1.35
CA VAL A 110 15.63 -7.72 0.26
C VAL A 110 17.14 -7.49 0.33
N GLU A 111 17.57 -6.25 0.61
CA GLU A 111 18.97 -5.92 0.79
C GLU A 111 19.61 -6.68 1.97
N ASP A 112 18.98 -6.62 3.14
CA ASP A 112 19.43 -7.33 4.35
C ASP A 112 19.51 -8.85 4.11
N TYR A 113 18.51 -9.42 3.42
CA TYR A 113 18.49 -10.84 3.03
C TYR A 113 19.69 -11.19 2.14
N ASN A 114 19.90 -10.43 1.06
CA ASN A 114 21.02 -10.67 0.15
C ASN A 114 22.37 -10.53 0.87
N ALA A 115 22.53 -9.49 1.70
CA ALA A 115 23.73 -9.26 2.48
C ALA A 115 24.04 -10.43 3.43
N PHE A 116 23.03 -11.01 4.07
CA PHE A 116 23.19 -12.20 4.91
C PHE A 116 23.79 -13.37 4.12
N PHE A 117 23.27 -13.68 2.93
CA PHE A 117 23.79 -14.79 2.13
C PHE A 117 25.18 -14.51 1.57
N GLU A 118 25.44 -13.31 1.06
CA GLU A 118 26.79 -12.94 0.58
C GLU A 118 27.86 -13.11 1.67
N ALA A 119 27.57 -12.67 2.90
CA ALA A 119 28.50 -12.78 4.03
C ALA A 119 28.81 -14.24 4.44
N ASN A 120 27.99 -15.20 4.03
CA ASN A 120 28.13 -16.62 4.38
C ASN A 120 28.51 -17.53 3.19
N LYS A 121 28.77 -16.98 1.99
CA LYS A 121 29.19 -17.77 0.81
C LYS A 121 30.59 -18.41 0.91
N GLN A 122 31.40 -18.04 1.90
CA GLN A 122 32.79 -18.49 2.04
C GLN A 122 33.14 -19.08 3.42
N LYS A 123 32.12 -19.52 4.18
CA LYS A 123 32.31 -20.39 5.36
C LYS A 123 31.98 -21.83 4.98
#